data_AF-W6KJY8-F1
#
_entry.id   AF-W6KJY8-F1
#
_cell.length_a   1.000
_cell.length_b   1.000
_cell.length_c   1.000
_cell.angle_alpha   90.00
_cell.angle_beta   90.00
_cell.angle_gamma   90.00
#
_symmetry.space_group_name_H-M   'P 1'
#
loop_
_entity.id
_entity.type
_entity.pdbx_description
1 polymer ?
#
loop_
_entity_poly.entity_id
_entity_poly.type
_entity_poly.pdbx_seq_one_letter_code
_entity_poly.pdbx_strand_id
1 'polypeptide(L)'
;MPALVKKFKESVLNEFVQTYKDVRNQKITVGLFFAVLFVVMVIIGNVLWLIAQNFWYATLTETSSGGNSISLAILLITILFIEAVFMLLAIVFAMVYGVKEMWHAVVDTNRMRGPLYRFAVLIASGVLNGSSSVLQVYSFTHTPMLLQSILLCTIPLSAQVWTLIFIPEERKRDYLSFFFIVSFILLVAGIFIPSASTFKEASEDDAKGVSLAWTFIYFLSCVVFGLWCVTQRLYLDALIVKEPKPQNSSENVDKTTQPAADASESPSSLASDVILLAEKRSWGRQNVREISGKLVLLVGSILFQIILVIVLIPIDAIPWFGTSSSASDAAKGFSESFKLIFSSWHNIRYGLLTSFGTLLSFVGCTYLNEESPTLASVVLQIAGPFTSLVIIVFPQWNVYGDKAEPGYKVGGVVLLFVAAFLYHMWEQISLQKLLNRVHEPERQMTEEASPK
;
A
#
# COMPACT_ATOMS: atom_id res chain seq x y z
N MET A 1 -6.96 37.28 -16.52
CA MET A 1 -7.69 36.01 -16.71
C MET A 1 -7.33 35.27 -18.01
N PRO A 2 -7.38 35.87 -19.23
CA PRO A 2 -7.09 35.14 -20.47
C PRO A 2 -5.65 34.60 -20.59
N ALA A 3 -4.64 35.30 -20.06
CA ALA A 3 -3.25 34.84 -20.08
C ALA A 3 -3.02 33.57 -19.21
N LEU A 4 -3.72 33.47 -18.08
CA LEU A 4 -3.59 32.34 -17.15
C LEU A 4 -4.26 31.08 -17.73
N VAL A 5 -5.42 31.24 -18.36
CA VAL A 5 -6.11 30.18 -19.11
C VAL A 5 -5.25 29.70 -20.29
N LYS A 6 -4.60 30.62 -21.02
CA LYS A 6 -3.69 30.27 -22.11
C LYS A 6 -2.50 29.46 -21.61
N LYS A 7 -1.81 29.91 -20.56
CA LYS A 7 -0.68 29.21 -19.94
C LYS A 7 -1.07 27.83 -19.42
N PHE A 8 -2.24 27.72 -18.80
CA PHE A 8 -2.79 26.45 -18.34
C PHE A 8 -3.06 25.49 -19.51
N LYS A 9 -3.73 25.97 -20.57
CA LYS A 9 -4.02 25.17 -21.78
C LYS A 9 -2.73 24.67 -22.46
N GLU A 10 -1.72 25.52 -22.57
CA GLU A 10 -0.41 25.16 -23.12
C GLU A 10 0.29 24.12 -22.24
N SER A 11 0.25 24.28 -20.91
CA SER A 11 0.81 23.31 -19.96
C SER A 11 0.14 21.94 -20.11
N VAL A 12 -1.19 21.89 -20.15
CA VAL A 12 -1.95 20.64 -20.31
C VAL A 12 -1.66 19.99 -21.66
N LEU A 13 -1.63 20.77 -22.74
CA LEU A 13 -1.34 20.27 -24.09
C LEU A 13 0.08 19.70 -24.16
N ASN A 14 1.07 20.38 -23.58
CA ASN A 14 2.45 19.92 -23.54
C ASN A 14 2.59 18.62 -22.75
N GLU A 15 1.94 18.52 -21.59
CA GLU A 15 1.92 17.29 -20.79
C GLU A 15 1.26 16.13 -21.56
N PHE A 16 0.15 16.37 -22.27
CA PHE A 16 -0.51 15.35 -23.08
C PHE A 16 0.33 14.90 -24.29
N VAL A 17 0.96 15.83 -25.01
CA VAL A 17 1.83 15.51 -26.15
C VAL A 17 3.05 14.70 -25.69
N GLN A 18 3.65 15.08 -24.56
CA GLN A 18 4.77 14.34 -23.99
C GLN A 18 4.34 12.93 -23.59
N THR A 19 3.22 12.82 -22.88
CA THR A 19 2.62 11.53 -22.50
C THR A 19 2.38 10.63 -23.70
N TYR A 20 1.75 11.17 -24.75
CA TYR A 20 1.45 10.42 -25.96
C TYR A 20 2.73 9.93 -26.65
N LYS A 21 3.78 10.76 -26.70
CA LYS A 21 5.09 10.35 -27.22
C LYS A 21 5.69 9.25 -26.37
N ASP A 22 5.65 9.35 -25.04
CA ASP A 22 6.23 8.37 -24.13
C ASP A 22 5.49 7.02 -24.23
N VAL A 23 4.15 7.02 -24.25
CA VAL A 23 3.33 5.82 -24.46
C VAL A 23 3.59 5.19 -25.83
N ARG A 24 3.67 6.01 -26.88
CA ARG A 24 3.95 5.53 -28.25
C ARG A 24 5.35 4.95 -28.39
N ASN A 25 6.32 5.54 -27.69
CA ASN A 25 7.72 5.13 -27.74
C ASN A 25 8.05 4.03 -26.71
N GLN A 26 7.14 3.75 -25.78
CA GLN A 26 7.26 2.64 -24.84
C GLN A 26 7.25 1.33 -25.63
N LYS A 27 8.44 0.76 -25.81
CA LYS A 27 8.56 -0.64 -26.21
C LYS A 27 7.90 -1.47 -25.10
N ILE A 28 7.12 -2.49 -25.46
CA ILE A 28 6.61 -3.47 -24.49
C ILE A 28 7.83 -4.08 -23.81
N THR A 29 8.13 -3.60 -22.60
CA THR A 29 9.25 -4.08 -21.80
C THR A 29 8.76 -5.19 -20.90
N VAL A 30 9.68 -6.07 -20.52
CA VAL A 30 9.45 -7.06 -19.46
C VAL A 30 8.95 -6.38 -18.18
N GLY A 31 9.47 -5.18 -17.87
CA GLY A 31 9.02 -4.38 -16.73
C GLY A 31 7.53 -4.02 -16.77
N LEU A 32 7.00 -3.57 -17.91
CA LEU A 32 5.57 -3.27 -18.04
C LEU A 32 4.70 -4.52 -17.81
N PHE A 33 5.14 -5.68 -18.32
CA PHE A 33 4.45 -6.94 -18.08
C PHE A 33 4.41 -7.29 -16.58
N PHE A 34 5.53 -7.14 -15.87
CA PHE A 34 5.57 -7.34 -14.41
C PHE A 34 4.66 -6.36 -13.67
N ALA A 35 4.65 -5.08 -14.04
CA ALA A 35 3.77 -4.08 -13.42
C ALA A 35 2.29 -4.49 -13.56
N VAL A 36 1.86 -4.86 -14.78
CA VAL A 36 0.50 -5.32 -15.05
C VAL A 36 0.19 -6.59 -14.26
N LEU A 37 1.11 -7.54 -14.20
CA LEU A 37 0.94 -8.77 -13.43
C LEU A 37 0.66 -8.48 -11.95
N PHE A 38 1.44 -7.60 -11.31
CA PHE A 38 1.23 -7.25 -9.90
C PHE A 38 -0.06 -6.46 -9.67
N VAL A 39 -0.44 -5.56 -10.58
CA VAL A 39 -1.74 -4.86 -10.53
C VAL A 39 -2.89 -5.86 -10.59
N VAL A 40 -2.86 -6.79 -11.55
CA VAL A 40 -3.87 -7.84 -11.69
C VAL A 40 -3.91 -8.72 -10.45
N MET A 41 -2.75 -9.08 -9.90
CA MET A 41 -2.65 -9.89 -8.69
C MET A 41 -3.27 -9.20 -7.47
N VAL A 42 -3.07 -7.89 -7.28
CA VAL A 42 -3.75 -7.12 -6.22
C VAL A 42 -5.26 -7.08 -6.44
N ILE A 43 -5.72 -6.83 -7.68
CA ILE A 43 -7.16 -6.77 -7.97
C ILE A 43 -7.81 -8.13 -7.69
N ILE A 44 -7.27 -9.22 -8.25
CA ILE A 44 -7.77 -10.58 -8.04
C ILE A 44 -7.70 -10.96 -6.57
N GLY A 45 -6.58 -10.68 -5.91
CA GLY A 45 -6.37 -10.97 -4.49
C GLY A 45 -7.45 -10.34 -3.61
N ASN A 46 -7.74 -9.06 -3.82
CA ASN A 46 -8.77 -8.35 -3.07
C ASN A 46 -10.20 -8.80 -3.41
N VAL A 47 -10.49 -9.12 -4.67
CA VAL A 47 -11.80 -9.68 -5.06
C VAL A 47 -12.03 -11.02 -4.35
N LEU A 48 -11.04 -11.92 -4.38
CA LEU A 48 -11.11 -13.20 -3.67
C LEU A 48 -11.25 -12.99 -2.17
N TRP A 49 -10.46 -12.08 -1.60
CA TRP A 49 -10.50 -11.74 -0.18
C TRP A 49 -11.89 -11.25 0.25
N LEU A 50 -12.46 -10.25 -0.44
CA LEU A 50 -13.78 -9.69 -0.12
C LEU A 50 -14.90 -10.73 -0.20
N ILE A 51 -14.95 -11.49 -1.30
CA ILE A 51 -16.00 -12.50 -1.51
C ILE A 51 -15.87 -13.62 -0.49
N ALA A 52 -14.67 -14.19 -0.33
CA ALA A 52 -14.43 -15.29 0.59
C ALA A 52 -14.69 -14.87 2.04
N GLN A 53 -14.27 -13.66 2.43
CA GLN A 53 -14.52 -13.12 3.76
C GLN A 53 -16.01 -12.98 4.04
N ASN A 54 -16.80 -12.46 3.08
CA ASN A 54 -18.25 -12.35 3.24
C ASN A 54 -18.93 -13.70 3.47
N PHE A 55 -18.56 -14.71 2.67
CA PHE A 55 -19.04 -16.08 2.88
C PHE A 55 -18.60 -16.65 4.23
N TRP A 56 -17.36 -16.38 4.63
CA TRP A 56 -16.82 -16.90 5.89
C TRP A 56 -17.56 -16.32 7.09
N TYR A 57 -17.77 -15.00 7.10
CA TYR A 57 -18.54 -14.33 8.14
C TYR A 57 -19.96 -14.86 8.22
N ALA A 58 -20.68 -14.94 7.10
CA ALA A 58 -22.06 -15.44 7.09
C ALA A 58 -22.16 -16.87 7.64
N THR A 59 -21.24 -17.76 7.25
CA THR A 59 -21.18 -19.14 7.75
C THR A 59 -20.97 -19.20 9.26
N LEU A 60 -20.12 -18.31 9.79
CA LEU A 60 -19.73 -18.33 11.19
C LEU A 60 -20.73 -17.62 12.11
N THR A 61 -21.39 -16.56 11.65
CA THR A 61 -22.41 -15.84 12.43
C THR A 61 -23.73 -16.60 12.51
N GLU A 62 -24.04 -17.49 11.57
CA GLU A 62 -25.19 -18.41 11.70
C GLU A 62 -25.04 -19.37 12.91
N THR A 63 -23.80 -19.70 13.29
CA THR A 63 -23.50 -20.73 14.30
C THR A 63 -23.17 -20.18 15.69
N SER A 64 -22.97 -18.87 15.82
CA SER A 64 -22.55 -18.25 17.09
C SER A 64 -23.17 -16.87 17.26
N SER A 65 -23.40 -16.45 18.51
CA SER A 65 -23.75 -15.07 18.83
C SER A 65 -22.56 -14.17 18.48
N GLY A 66 -22.54 -13.66 17.25
CA GLY A 66 -21.41 -12.99 16.60
C GLY A 66 -20.92 -11.72 17.28
N GLY A 67 -20.00 -11.88 18.24
CA GLY A 67 -19.21 -10.79 18.82
C GLY A 67 -17.89 -10.53 18.07
N ASN A 68 -17.17 -9.48 18.44
CA ASN A 68 -15.91 -9.07 17.81
C ASN A 68 -14.80 -10.15 17.87
N SER A 69 -14.90 -11.07 18.83
CA SER A 69 -14.00 -12.20 18.98
C SER A 69 -13.88 -13.06 17.71
N ILE A 70 -14.98 -13.25 16.96
CA ILE A 70 -14.96 -14.05 15.74
C ILE A 70 -14.21 -13.36 14.62
N SER A 71 -14.40 -12.04 14.50
CA SER A 71 -13.74 -11.20 13.52
C SER A 71 -12.22 -11.14 13.75
N LEU A 72 -11.81 -11.04 15.02
CA LEU A 72 -10.40 -11.13 15.40
C LEU A 72 -9.80 -12.52 15.15
N ALA A 73 -10.55 -13.59 15.39
CA ALA A 73 -10.11 -14.95 15.10
C ALA A 73 -9.92 -15.17 13.59
N ILE A 74 -10.86 -14.70 12.77
CA ILE A 74 -10.76 -14.66 11.30
C ILE A 74 -9.50 -13.92 10.86
N LEU A 75 -9.24 -12.72 11.41
CA LEU A 75 -8.04 -11.95 11.12
C LEU A 75 -6.77 -12.72 11.50
N LEU A 76 -6.67 -13.24 12.73
CA LEU A 76 -5.48 -13.96 13.20
C LEU A 76 -5.20 -15.20 12.36
N ILE A 77 -6.22 -15.99 12.05
CA ILE A 77 -6.07 -17.21 11.25
C ILE A 77 -5.61 -16.88 9.83
N THR A 78 -6.17 -15.82 9.24
CA THR A 78 -5.76 -15.34 7.91
C THR A 78 -4.27 -14.98 7.91
N ILE A 79 -3.81 -14.18 8.87
CA ILE A 79 -2.39 -13.78 8.93
C ILE A 79 -1.46 -14.96 9.29
N LEU A 80 -1.90 -15.93 10.10
CA LEU A 80 -1.14 -17.15 10.39
C LEU A 80 -0.95 -18.02 9.14
N PHE A 81 -1.97 -18.18 8.30
CA PHE A 81 -1.84 -18.94 7.06
C PHE A 81 -0.87 -18.26 6.08
N ILE A 82 -0.96 -16.95 5.94
CA ILE A 82 -0.06 -16.18 5.07
C ILE A 82 1.38 -16.26 5.59
N GLU A 83 1.58 -16.12 6.90
CA GLU A 83 2.89 -16.28 7.52
C GLU A 83 3.47 -17.67 7.28
N ALA A 84 2.67 -18.73 7.42
CA ALA A 84 3.11 -20.09 7.13
C ALA A 84 3.59 -20.25 5.67
N VAL A 85 2.88 -19.63 4.71
CA VAL A 85 3.29 -19.64 3.29
C VAL A 85 4.59 -18.86 3.08
N PHE A 86 4.73 -17.66 3.63
CA PHE A 86 5.97 -16.89 3.46
C PHE A 86 7.15 -17.51 4.19
N MET A 87 6.93 -18.13 5.35
CA MET A 87 7.94 -18.93 6.04
C MET A 87 8.38 -20.12 5.19
N LEU A 88 7.45 -20.83 4.55
CA LEU A 88 7.81 -21.90 3.62
C LEU A 88 8.62 -21.36 2.44
N LEU A 89 8.22 -20.24 1.84
CA LEU A 89 8.97 -19.59 0.76
C LEU A 89 10.36 -19.13 1.23
N ALA A 90 10.50 -18.63 2.46
CA ALA A 90 11.77 -18.27 3.08
C ALA A 90 12.68 -19.48 3.27
N ILE A 91 12.14 -20.61 3.73
CA ILE A 91 12.89 -21.85 3.89
C ILE A 91 13.36 -22.35 2.52
N VAL A 92 12.47 -22.38 1.50
CA VAL A 92 12.83 -22.78 0.13
C VAL A 92 13.90 -21.84 -0.44
N PHE A 93 13.74 -20.53 -0.28
CA PHE A 93 14.73 -19.54 -0.72
C PHE A 93 16.08 -19.76 -0.04
N ALA A 94 16.09 -19.98 1.28
CA ALA A 94 17.31 -20.25 2.03
C ALA A 94 18.00 -21.56 1.61
N MET A 95 17.24 -22.58 1.21
CA MET A 95 17.80 -23.82 0.65
C MET A 95 18.45 -23.61 -0.73
N VAL A 96 17.86 -22.78 -1.59
CA VAL A 96 18.34 -22.55 -2.98
C VAL A 96 19.49 -21.54 -3.04
N TYR A 97 19.35 -20.40 -2.36
CA TYR A 97 20.26 -19.25 -2.47
C TYR A 97 21.13 -19.03 -1.21
N GLY A 98 20.85 -19.77 -0.13
CA GLY A 98 21.54 -19.65 1.15
C GLY A 98 20.94 -18.60 2.09
N VAL A 99 21.05 -18.85 3.40
CA VAL A 99 20.58 -17.95 4.48
C VAL A 99 21.28 -16.58 4.46
N LYS A 100 22.48 -16.51 3.87
CA LYS A 100 23.34 -15.32 3.86
C LYS A 100 22.67 -14.10 3.22
N GLU A 101 21.93 -14.28 2.12
CA GLU A 101 21.30 -13.15 1.42
C GLU A 101 20.17 -12.53 2.27
N MET A 102 19.36 -13.36 2.92
CA MET A 102 18.33 -12.89 3.88
C MET A 102 18.96 -12.22 5.11
N TRP A 103 20.05 -12.79 5.63
CA TRP A 103 20.78 -12.19 6.75
C TRP A 103 21.35 -10.81 6.41
N HIS A 104 21.91 -10.65 5.20
CA HIS A 104 22.40 -9.37 4.72
C HIS A 104 21.28 -8.33 4.60
N ALA A 105 20.06 -8.73 4.23
CA ALA A 105 18.92 -7.82 4.20
C ALA A 105 18.63 -7.17 5.58
N VAL A 106 19.02 -7.82 6.68
CA VAL A 106 18.83 -7.29 8.04
C VAL A 106 20.08 -6.60 8.58
N VAL A 107 21.27 -7.20 8.41
CA VAL A 107 22.47 -6.83 9.20
C VAL A 107 23.51 -6.01 8.42
N ASP A 108 23.52 -6.07 7.09
CA ASP A 108 24.58 -5.48 6.25
C ASP A 108 24.73 -3.95 6.41
N THR A 109 25.92 -3.46 6.79
CA THR A 109 26.16 -2.03 7.00
C THR A 109 26.40 -1.24 5.71
N ASN A 110 26.61 -1.91 4.57
CA ASN A 110 26.94 -1.28 3.29
C ASN A 110 25.71 -0.79 2.49
N ARG A 111 24.58 -0.62 3.17
CA ARG A 111 23.29 -0.23 2.60
C ARG A 111 23.01 1.25 2.86
N MET A 112 22.03 1.81 2.15
CA MET A 112 21.64 3.22 2.26
C MET A 112 21.37 3.62 3.72
N ARG A 113 20.66 2.76 4.46
CA ARG A 113 20.39 2.94 5.90
C ARG A 113 20.96 1.79 6.71
N GLY A 114 21.27 2.06 7.98
CA GLY A 114 21.86 1.09 8.88
C GLY A 114 20.91 -0.06 9.27
N PRO A 115 21.44 -1.15 9.86
CA PRO A 115 20.65 -2.31 10.29
C PRO A 115 19.57 -1.98 11.32
N LEU A 116 19.86 -1.11 12.30
CA LEU A 116 18.88 -0.69 13.31
C LEU A 116 17.66 0.02 12.69
N TYR A 117 17.88 0.87 11.69
CA TYR A 117 16.80 1.54 10.96
C TYR A 117 15.92 0.51 10.24
N ARG A 118 16.52 -0.43 9.50
CA ARG A 118 15.77 -1.49 8.79
C ARG A 118 14.96 -2.35 9.74
N PHE A 119 15.53 -2.71 10.90
CA PHE A 119 14.82 -3.47 11.92
C PHE A 119 13.64 -2.67 12.52
N ALA A 120 13.86 -1.39 12.84
CA ALA A 120 12.80 -0.52 13.36
C ALA A 120 11.65 -0.35 12.34
N VAL A 121 11.96 -0.16 11.06
CA VAL A 121 10.97 -0.05 9.99
C VAL A 121 10.23 -1.37 9.76
N LEU A 122 10.91 -2.52 9.91
CA LEU A 122 10.28 -3.85 9.84
C LEU A 122 9.23 -4.05 10.95
N ILE A 123 9.59 -3.69 12.20
CA ILE A 123 8.66 -3.68 13.33
C ILE A 123 7.51 -2.72 13.04
N ALA A 124 7.82 -1.48 12.64
CA ALA A 124 6.81 -0.47 12.34
C ALA A 124 5.84 -0.96 11.25
N SER A 125 6.32 -1.64 10.22
CA SER A 125 5.47 -2.19 9.17
C SER A 125 4.45 -3.19 9.73
N GLY A 126 4.89 -4.13 10.56
CA GLY A 126 3.98 -5.09 11.20
C GLY A 126 3.01 -4.45 12.18
N VAL A 127 3.50 -3.50 13.00
CA VAL A 127 2.68 -2.79 13.99
C VAL A 127 1.61 -1.92 13.32
N LEU A 128 1.96 -1.17 12.27
CA LEU A 128 1.02 -0.34 11.54
C LEU A 128 -0.05 -1.19 10.84
N ASN A 129 0.34 -2.29 10.18
CA ASN A 129 -0.63 -3.15 9.51
C ASN A 129 -1.57 -3.83 10.50
N GLY A 130 -1.03 -4.34 11.61
CA GLY A 130 -1.83 -4.94 12.69
C GLY A 130 -2.76 -3.94 13.33
N SER A 131 -2.29 -2.71 13.59
CA SER A 131 -3.12 -1.65 14.19
C SER A 131 -4.26 -1.26 13.26
N SER A 132 -3.97 -1.03 11.97
CA SER A 132 -4.99 -0.76 10.96
C SER A 132 -6.02 -1.89 10.88
N SER A 133 -5.55 -3.15 10.82
CA SER A 133 -6.43 -4.32 10.73
C SER A 133 -7.34 -4.47 11.95
N VAL A 134 -6.80 -4.29 13.16
CA VAL A 134 -7.59 -4.35 14.40
C VAL A 134 -8.61 -3.22 14.45
N LEU A 135 -8.20 -1.98 14.21
CA LEU A 135 -9.12 -0.83 14.17
C LEU A 135 -10.24 -1.05 13.15
N GLN A 136 -9.90 -1.59 11.97
CA GLN A 136 -10.87 -1.90 10.93
C GLN A 136 -11.85 -2.98 11.40
N VAL A 137 -11.38 -4.09 11.97
CA VAL A 137 -12.24 -5.18 12.48
C VAL A 137 -13.28 -4.67 13.46
N TYR A 138 -12.88 -3.85 14.43
CA TYR A 138 -13.81 -3.31 15.44
C TYR A 138 -14.77 -2.27 14.87
N SER A 139 -14.30 -1.41 13.96
CA SER A 139 -15.15 -0.35 13.40
C SER A 139 -16.03 -0.80 12.24
N PHE A 140 -15.73 -1.94 11.60
CA PHE A 140 -16.45 -2.45 10.43
C PHE A 140 -17.93 -2.69 10.71
N THR A 141 -18.28 -3.33 11.81
CA THR A 141 -19.69 -3.63 12.16
C THR A 141 -20.49 -2.38 12.55
N HIS A 142 -19.81 -1.30 12.92
CA HIS A 142 -20.43 -0.05 13.39
C HIS A 142 -20.41 1.08 12.36
N THR A 143 -19.71 0.90 11.24
CA THR A 143 -19.60 1.89 10.17
C THR A 143 -20.45 1.44 9.00
N PRO A 144 -21.43 2.22 8.53
CA PRO A 144 -22.20 1.86 7.35
C PRO A 144 -21.30 1.62 6.14
N MET A 145 -21.64 0.63 5.30
CA MET A 145 -20.84 0.23 4.14
C MET A 145 -20.52 1.40 3.18
N LEU A 146 -21.46 2.34 3.02
CA LEU A 146 -21.27 3.59 2.28
C LEU A 146 -20.09 4.39 2.83
N LEU A 147 -20.10 4.60 4.14
CA LEU A 147 -19.11 5.42 4.82
C LEU A 147 -17.76 4.71 4.85
N GLN A 148 -17.74 3.38 5.02
CA GLN A 148 -16.52 2.59 4.86
C GLN A 148 -15.90 2.80 3.47
N SER A 149 -16.71 2.71 2.40
CA SER A 149 -16.24 2.91 1.02
C SER A 149 -15.65 4.31 0.83
N ILE A 150 -16.32 5.35 1.33
CA ILE A 150 -15.83 6.74 1.29
C ILE A 150 -14.52 6.89 2.09
N LEU A 151 -14.44 6.28 3.26
CA LEU A 151 -13.24 6.36 4.11
C LEU A 151 -12.07 5.58 3.52
N LEU A 152 -12.30 4.50 2.77
CA LEU A 152 -11.24 3.79 2.05
C LEU A 152 -10.56 4.68 0.98
N CYS A 153 -11.27 5.67 0.39
CA CYS A 153 -10.67 6.70 -0.48
C CYS A 153 -9.55 7.49 0.20
N THR A 154 -9.53 7.53 1.53
CA THR A 154 -8.52 8.27 2.28
C THR A 154 -7.19 7.52 2.33
N ILE A 155 -7.14 6.22 1.98
CA ILE A 155 -5.91 5.45 1.99
C ILE A 155 -4.89 6.02 0.97
N PRO A 156 -5.21 6.19 -0.34
CA PRO A 156 -4.26 6.79 -1.28
C PRO A 156 -3.86 8.22 -0.92
N LEU A 157 -4.80 9.02 -0.40
CA LEU A 157 -4.53 10.38 0.08
C LEU A 157 -3.52 10.37 1.23
N SER A 158 -3.75 9.50 2.22
CA SER A 158 -2.89 9.35 3.38
C SER A 158 -1.52 8.82 2.96
N ALA A 159 -1.46 7.80 2.08
CA ALA A 159 -0.21 7.29 1.54
C ALA A 159 0.60 8.39 0.84
N GLN A 160 -0.06 9.29 0.09
CA GLN A 160 0.60 10.42 -0.56
C GLN A 160 1.12 11.45 0.44
N VAL A 161 0.34 11.78 1.47
CA VAL A 161 0.76 12.68 2.56
C VAL A 161 1.95 12.09 3.32
N TRP A 162 1.89 10.80 3.68
CA TRP A 162 3.00 10.12 4.35
C TRP A 162 4.24 10.01 3.47
N THR A 163 4.07 9.81 2.16
CA THR A 163 5.17 9.82 1.17
C THR A 163 5.87 11.18 1.18
N LEU A 164 5.11 12.27 1.14
CA LEU A 164 5.65 13.64 1.25
C LEU A 164 6.39 13.89 2.57
N ILE A 165 5.88 13.35 3.67
CA ILE A 165 6.48 13.53 5.01
C ILE A 165 7.78 12.73 5.13
N PHE A 166 7.80 11.47 4.73
CA PHE A 166 8.91 10.56 5.04
C PHE A 166 9.92 10.33 3.91
N ILE A 167 9.61 10.69 2.66
CA ILE A 167 10.48 10.49 1.50
C ILE A 167 10.86 11.86 0.93
N PRO A 168 12.01 12.44 1.34
CA PRO A 168 12.39 13.81 0.99
C PRO A 168 12.47 14.08 -0.51
N GLU A 169 12.88 13.08 -1.30
CA GLU A 169 13.02 13.16 -2.75
C GLU A 169 11.67 13.46 -3.43
N GLU A 170 10.58 12.93 -2.85
CA GLU A 170 9.23 13.07 -3.36
C GLU A 170 8.69 14.49 -3.18
N ARG A 171 9.21 15.28 -2.23
CA ARG A 171 8.78 16.68 -1.97
C ARG A 171 9.10 17.61 -3.13
N LYS A 172 10.04 17.24 -4.00
CA LYS A 172 10.50 18.06 -5.13
C LYS A 172 9.64 17.88 -6.38
N ARG A 173 8.68 16.94 -6.36
CA ARG A 173 7.77 16.67 -7.47
C ARG A 173 6.72 17.77 -7.62
N ASP A 174 6.13 17.85 -8.81
CA ASP A 174 5.15 18.87 -9.17
C ASP A 174 3.72 18.42 -8.88
N TYR A 175 3.27 18.60 -7.64
CA TYR A 175 1.92 18.22 -7.17
C TYR A 175 0.79 19.13 -7.70
N LEU A 176 1.13 20.25 -8.32
CA LEU A 176 0.15 21.13 -8.95
C LEU A 176 -0.11 20.77 -10.42
N SER A 177 0.49 19.68 -10.91
CA SER A 177 0.21 19.16 -12.24
C SER A 177 -1.27 18.81 -12.38
N PHE A 178 -1.80 19.10 -13.56
CA PHE A 178 -3.19 18.82 -13.94
C PHE A 178 -3.52 17.33 -13.77
N PHE A 179 -2.62 16.44 -14.21
CA PHE A 179 -2.84 15.00 -14.11
C PHE A 179 -2.98 14.52 -12.68
N PHE A 180 -2.18 15.07 -11.75
CA PHE A 180 -2.32 14.77 -10.33
C PHE A 180 -3.69 15.19 -9.80
N ILE A 181 -4.05 16.47 -9.96
CA ILE A 181 -5.31 17.01 -9.43
C ILE A 181 -6.52 16.25 -10.01
N VAL A 182 -6.55 16.03 -11.32
CA VAL A 182 -7.64 15.31 -11.98
C VAL A 182 -7.68 13.86 -11.54
N SER A 183 -6.53 13.19 -11.39
CA SER A 183 -6.50 11.81 -10.89
C SER A 183 -7.16 11.69 -9.51
N PHE A 184 -6.92 12.64 -8.60
CA PHE A 184 -7.55 12.65 -7.28
C PHE A 184 -9.05 12.91 -7.33
N ILE A 185 -9.50 13.86 -8.16
CA ILE A 185 -10.94 14.13 -8.33
C ILE A 185 -11.64 12.89 -8.87
N LEU A 186 -11.07 12.24 -9.89
CA LEU A 186 -11.62 11.02 -10.47
C LEU A 186 -11.57 9.83 -9.51
N LEU A 187 -10.54 9.74 -8.67
CA LEU A 187 -10.44 8.71 -7.62
C LEU A 187 -11.60 8.85 -6.63
N VAL A 188 -11.83 10.06 -6.10
CA VAL A 188 -12.92 10.33 -5.17
C VAL A 188 -14.27 10.08 -5.84
N ALA A 189 -14.46 10.58 -7.06
CA ALA A 189 -15.70 10.36 -7.82
C ALA A 189 -15.95 8.88 -8.12
N GLY A 190 -14.90 8.14 -8.49
CA GLY A 190 -14.98 6.73 -8.87
C GLY A 190 -15.37 5.80 -7.72
N ILE A 191 -15.13 6.21 -6.47
CA ILE A 191 -15.60 5.48 -5.28
C ILE A 191 -16.96 6.00 -4.82
N PHE A 192 -17.18 7.32 -4.88
CA PHE A 192 -18.42 7.94 -4.42
C PHE A 192 -19.64 7.55 -5.27
N ILE A 193 -19.49 7.52 -6.60
CA ILE A 193 -20.60 7.25 -7.54
C ILE A 193 -21.20 5.85 -7.33
N PRO A 194 -20.42 4.74 -7.30
CA PRO A 194 -20.96 3.42 -6.96
C PRO A 194 -21.67 3.42 -5.60
N SER A 195 -21.06 4.04 -4.60
CA SER A 195 -21.57 4.02 -3.23
C SER A 195 -22.87 4.82 -3.08
N ALA A 196 -23.04 5.90 -3.84
CA ALA A 196 -24.26 6.72 -3.84
C ALA A 196 -25.50 5.96 -4.36
N SER A 197 -25.32 4.97 -5.24
CA SER A 197 -26.44 4.13 -5.71
C SER A 197 -27.01 3.25 -4.60
N THR A 198 -26.13 2.65 -3.78
CA THR A 198 -26.51 1.88 -2.58
C THR A 198 -27.27 2.74 -1.58
N PHE A 199 -26.94 4.04 -1.49
CA PHE A 199 -27.63 4.99 -0.60
C PHE A 199 -29.08 5.26 -1.01
N LYS A 200 -29.37 5.34 -2.31
CA LYS A 200 -30.73 5.60 -2.80
C LYS A 200 -31.71 4.48 -2.41
N GLU A 201 -31.17 3.29 -2.14
CA GLU A 201 -31.93 2.08 -1.77
C GLU A 201 -31.87 1.76 -0.27
N ALA A 202 -30.88 2.29 0.47
CA ALA A 202 -30.79 2.16 1.91
C ALA A 202 -31.90 2.99 2.59
N SER A 203 -32.79 2.31 3.32
CA SER A 203 -33.97 2.92 3.96
C SER A 203 -33.60 3.95 5.05
N GLU A 204 -34.55 4.79 5.46
CA GLU A 204 -34.40 5.77 6.55
C GLU A 204 -33.92 5.18 7.89
N ASP A 205 -34.00 3.86 8.09
CA ASP A 205 -33.56 3.19 9.32
C ASP A 205 -32.03 3.00 9.40
N ASP A 206 -31.30 2.91 8.28
CA ASP A 206 -29.83 2.81 8.27
C ASP A 206 -29.13 4.13 8.66
N ALA A 207 -29.81 5.27 8.48
CA ALA A 207 -29.26 6.59 8.75
C ALA A 207 -29.26 6.97 10.25
N LYS A 208 -30.09 6.33 11.07
CA LYS A 208 -30.21 6.63 12.51
C LYS A 208 -29.12 5.99 13.39
N GLY A 209 -28.30 5.09 12.84
CA GLY A 209 -27.31 4.30 13.57
C GLY A 209 -25.85 4.73 13.43
N VAL A 210 -25.53 5.82 12.75
CA VAL A 210 -24.13 6.19 12.44
C VAL A 210 -23.41 6.70 13.69
N SER A 211 -22.56 5.87 14.30
CA SER A 211 -21.65 6.31 15.35
C SER A 211 -20.47 7.06 14.74
N LEU A 212 -20.39 8.37 15.02
CA LEU A 212 -19.26 9.21 14.61
C LEU A 212 -17.93 8.72 15.20
N ALA A 213 -17.94 8.16 16.41
CA ALA A 213 -16.75 7.61 17.04
C ALA A 213 -16.21 6.42 16.25
N TRP A 214 -17.09 5.48 15.86
CA TRP A 214 -16.69 4.31 15.08
C TRP A 214 -16.26 4.66 13.66
N THR A 215 -16.96 5.62 13.05
CA THR A 215 -16.55 6.22 11.78
C THR A 215 -15.15 6.80 11.85
N PHE A 216 -14.83 7.55 12.91
CA PHE A 216 -13.51 8.14 13.10
C PHE A 216 -12.43 7.07 13.33
N ILE A 217 -12.75 6.00 14.08
CA ILE A 217 -11.85 4.85 14.25
C ILE A 217 -11.59 4.16 12.90
N TYR A 218 -12.62 3.98 12.07
CA TYR A 218 -12.45 3.44 10.71
C TYR A 218 -11.57 4.36 9.85
N PHE A 219 -11.81 5.67 9.89
CA PHE A 219 -10.97 6.66 9.20
C PHE A 219 -9.51 6.56 9.66
N LEU A 220 -9.27 6.48 10.97
CA LEU A 220 -7.92 6.32 11.51
C LEU A 220 -7.26 5.03 11.01
N SER A 221 -8.02 3.94 10.89
CA SER A 221 -7.53 2.67 10.31
C SER A 221 -7.01 2.87 8.88
N CYS A 222 -7.72 3.66 8.05
CA CYS A 222 -7.32 3.99 6.69
C CYS A 222 -6.06 4.86 6.65
N VAL A 223 -5.95 5.85 7.53
CA VAL A 223 -4.77 6.73 7.64
C VAL A 223 -3.52 5.92 8.02
N VAL A 224 -3.66 5.01 8.99
CA VAL A 224 -2.59 4.10 9.44
C VAL A 224 -2.22 3.11 8.33
N PHE A 225 -3.19 2.61 7.56
CA PHE A 225 -2.92 1.76 6.38
C PHE A 225 -2.07 2.49 5.34
N GLY A 226 -2.39 3.76 5.04
CA GLY A 226 -1.58 4.58 4.14
C GLY A 226 -0.13 4.71 4.63
N LEU A 227 0.08 4.82 5.94
CA LEU A 227 1.43 4.86 6.54
C LEU A 227 2.15 3.51 6.43
N TRP A 228 1.43 2.40 6.54
CA TRP A 228 2.00 1.07 6.33
C TRP A 228 2.59 0.91 4.91
N CYS A 229 1.88 1.34 3.87
CA CYS A 229 2.39 1.33 2.49
C CYS A 229 3.72 2.09 2.36
N VAL A 230 3.82 3.28 2.97
CA VAL A 230 5.06 4.08 2.97
C VAL A 230 6.17 3.42 3.79
N THR A 231 5.82 2.75 4.88
CA THR A 231 6.79 2.03 5.72
C THR A 231 7.41 0.85 4.97
N GLN A 232 6.64 0.13 4.14
CA GLN A 232 7.20 -0.89 3.25
C GLN A 232 8.19 -0.28 2.24
N ARG A 233 7.86 0.88 1.65
CA ARG A 233 8.77 1.61 0.77
C ARG A 233 10.07 2.02 1.46
N LEU A 234 9.98 2.57 2.67
CA LEU A 234 11.15 2.97 3.46
C LEU A 234 12.09 1.79 3.76
N TYR A 235 11.53 0.60 3.98
CA TYR A 235 12.33 -0.61 4.19
C TYR A 235 13.07 -1.01 2.90
N LEU A 236 12.38 -1.01 1.77
CA LEU A 236 12.96 -1.38 0.48
C LEU A 236 14.03 -0.38 0.02
N ASP A 237 13.81 0.92 0.22
CA ASP A 237 14.83 1.95 -0.05
C ASP A 237 16.06 1.79 0.85
N ALA A 238 15.87 1.37 2.10
CA ALA A 238 16.96 1.10 3.02
C ALA A 238 17.84 -0.09 2.60
N LEU A 239 17.36 -0.98 1.72
CA LEU A 239 18.11 -2.11 1.17
C LEU A 239 18.95 -1.77 -0.05
N ILE A 240 18.88 -0.54 -0.56
CA ILE A 240 19.71 -0.15 -1.69
C ILE A 240 21.19 -0.13 -1.27
N VAL A 241 22.06 -0.77 -2.06
CA VAL A 241 23.51 -0.76 -1.81
C VAL A 241 24.07 0.63 -2.14
N LYS A 242 24.88 1.19 -1.24
CA LYS A 242 25.63 2.42 -1.49
C LYS A 242 26.69 2.15 -2.56
N GLU A 243 26.68 2.90 -3.64
CA GLU A 243 27.81 2.84 -4.56
C GLU A 243 29.04 3.46 -3.90
N PRO A 244 30.23 2.87 -4.06
CA PRO A 244 31.45 3.50 -3.58
C PRO A 244 31.59 4.84 -4.30
N LYS A 245 31.55 5.95 -3.53
CA LYS A 245 31.85 7.27 -4.08
C LYS A 245 33.20 7.16 -4.83
N PRO A 246 33.31 7.62 -6.09
CA PRO A 246 34.61 7.78 -6.70
C PRO A 246 35.41 8.69 -5.78
N GLN A 247 36.46 8.13 -5.16
CA GLN A 247 37.42 8.93 -4.43
C GLN A 247 38.07 9.85 -5.45
N ASN A 248 37.64 11.10 -5.50
CA ASN A 248 38.43 12.15 -6.13
C ASN A 248 39.73 12.22 -5.34
N SER A 249 40.76 11.58 -5.89
CA SER A 249 42.14 11.60 -5.45
C SER A 249 42.73 13.00 -5.68
N SER A 250 42.31 13.98 -4.88
CA SER A 250 42.94 15.30 -4.81
C SER A 250 42.35 16.12 -3.67
N GLU A 251 42.61 15.72 -2.42
CA GLU A 251 42.47 16.61 -1.26
C GLU A 251 43.54 16.25 -0.20
N ASN A 252 44.80 16.47 -0.58
CA ASN A 252 45.82 16.90 0.37
C ASN A 252 45.70 18.43 0.45
N VAL A 253 44.75 18.94 1.25
CA VAL A 253 44.77 20.33 1.70
C VAL A 253 44.51 20.34 3.20
N ASP A 254 45.39 21.05 3.89
CA ASP A 254 45.60 21.16 5.33
C ASP A 254 44.35 21.03 6.22
N LYS A 255 44.47 20.14 7.20
CA LYS A 255 43.65 20.13 8.40
C LYS A 255 44.06 21.32 9.29
N THR A 256 43.29 22.39 9.27
CA THR A 256 43.22 23.31 10.41
C THR A 256 41.77 23.65 10.74
N THR A 257 41.29 23.04 11.83
CA THR A 257 40.29 23.52 12.79
C THR A 257 39.09 24.32 12.25
N GLN A 258 37.93 23.66 12.10
CA GLN A 258 36.62 24.31 12.22
C GLN A 258 35.63 23.42 13.00
N PRO A 259 34.84 24.01 13.91
CA PRO A 259 33.94 23.28 14.80
C PRO A 259 32.65 22.85 14.10
N ALA A 260 32.07 21.77 14.63
CA ALA A 260 30.82 21.17 14.19
C ALA A 260 29.67 22.19 14.13
N ALA A 261 29.28 22.56 12.91
CA ALA A 261 28.04 23.27 12.63
C ALA A 261 27.42 22.70 11.34
N ASP A 262 26.18 22.22 11.50
CA ASP A 262 25.18 21.87 10.51
C ASP A 262 25.51 20.81 9.45
N ALA A 263 24.91 19.64 9.65
CA ALA A 263 24.68 18.61 8.63
C ALA A 263 23.72 19.11 7.54
N SER A 264 24.13 20.14 6.79
CA SER A 264 23.55 20.43 5.49
C SER A 264 24.05 19.33 4.54
N GLU A 265 23.17 18.38 4.23
CA GLU A 265 23.41 17.43 3.13
C GLU A 265 23.79 18.23 1.90
N SER A 266 25.02 18.04 1.39
CA SER A 266 25.47 18.79 0.22
C SER A 266 24.52 18.50 -0.95
N PRO A 267 24.15 19.51 -1.76
CA PRO A 267 23.23 19.33 -2.89
C PRO A 267 23.63 18.18 -3.84
N SER A 268 24.94 17.91 -3.92
CA SER A 268 25.54 16.82 -4.70
C SER A 268 25.24 15.41 -4.17
N SER A 269 25.12 15.25 -2.84
CA SER A 269 24.82 13.94 -2.23
C SER A 269 23.37 13.51 -2.49
N LEU A 270 22.43 14.44 -2.32
CA LEU A 270 21.01 14.22 -2.58
C LEU A 270 20.70 14.01 -4.07
N ALA A 271 21.43 14.69 -4.97
CA ALA A 271 21.35 14.47 -6.41
C ALA A 271 21.72 13.03 -6.80
N SER A 272 22.84 12.54 -6.25
CA SER A 272 23.33 11.17 -6.49
C SER A 272 22.33 10.13 -5.96
N ASP A 273 21.76 10.36 -4.79
CA ASP A 273 20.77 9.46 -4.19
C ASP A 273 19.47 9.40 -5.00
N VAL A 274 18.99 10.53 -5.52
CA VAL A 274 17.80 10.60 -6.39
C VAL A 274 18.01 9.84 -7.69
N ILE A 275 19.18 9.98 -8.33
CA ILE A 275 19.51 9.24 -9.56
C ILE A 275 19.59 7.73 -9.28
N LEU A 276 20.29 7.35 -8.21
CA LEU A 276 20.44 5.95 -7.81
C LEU A 276 19.08 5.30 -7.51
N LEU A 277 18.19 6.03 -6.83
CA LEU A 277 16.83 5.59 -6.53
C LEU A 277 16.03 5.40 -7.81
N ALA A 278 16.06 6.37 -8.74
CA ALA A 278 15.31 6.29 -9.98
C ALA A 278 15.80 5.18 -10.91
N GLU A 279 17.11 4.91 -10.98
CA GLU A 279 17.67 3.84 -11.81
C GLU A 279 17.35 2.45 -11.24
N LYS A 280 17.38 2.31 -9.91
CA LYS A 280 17.07 1.05 -9.22
C LYS A 280 15.57 0.72 -9.20
N ARG A 281 14.70 1.72 -9.34
CA ARG A 281 13.24 1.62 -9.48
C ARG A 281 12.78 1.19 -10.90
N SER A 282 13.58 0.37 -11.58
CA SER A 282 13.22 -0.13 -12.91
C SER A 282 12.48 -1.46 -12.79
N TRP A 283 11.21 -1.47 -13.20
CA TRP A 283 10.38 -2.68 -13.24
C TRP A 283 11.11 -3.86 -13.90
N GLY A 284 11.09 -5.02 -13.23
CA GLY A 284 11.63 -6.27 -13.76
C GLY A 284 13.10 -6.54 -13.45
N ARG A 285 13.82 -5.60 -12.80
CA ARG A 285 15.07 -5.95 -12.12
C ARG A 285 14.68 -6.76 -10.88
N GLN A 286 14.98 -8.05 -10.89
CA GLN A 286 14.70 -8.97 -9.78
C GLN A 286 15.99 -9.71 -9.46
N ASN A 287 16.91 -9.03 -8.78
CA ASN A 287 18.10 -9.72 -8.28
C ASN A 287 17.75 -10.52 -7.01
N VAL A 288 18.57 -11.52 -6.70
CA VAL A 288 18.39 -12.39 -5.53
C VAL A 288 18.30 -11.57 -4.22
N ARG A 289 19.02 -10.44 -4.14
CA ARG A 289 19.03 -9.56 -2.97
C ARG A 289 17.70 -8.83 -2.78
N GLU A 290 17.09 -8.33 -3.84
CA GLU A 290 15.79 -7.66 -3.83
C GLU A 290 14.69 -8.64 -3.43
N ILE A 291 14.70 -9.86 -3.99
CA ILE A 291 13.77 -10.91 -3.61
C ILE A 291 13.94 -11.27 -2.13
N SER A 292 15.18 -11.44 -1.66
CA SER A 292 15.46 -11.72 -0.25
C SER A 292 14.96 -10.61 0.67
N GLY A 293 15.11 -9.35 0.26
CA GLY A 293 14.63 -8.19 1.00
C GLY A 293 13.11 -8.17 1.14
N LYS A 294 12.38 -8.38 0.04
CA LYS A 294 10.92 -8.47 0.04
C LYS A 294 10.42 -9.63 0.90
N LEU A 295 11.11 -10.77 0.84
CA LEU A 295 10.76 -11.94 1.64
C LEU A 295 10.97 -11.70 3.14
N VAL A 296 12.09 -11.09 3.52
CA VAL A 296 12.34 -10.68 4.92
C VAL A 296 11.33 -9.63 5.37
N LEU A 297 10.98 -8.68 4.51
CA LEU A 297 9.93 -7.69 4.79
C LEU A 297 8.60 -8.38 5.10
N LEU A 298 8.16 -9.30 4.22
CA LEU A 298 6.88 -10.00 4.35
C LEU A 298 6.84 -10.88 5.61
N VAL A 299 7.81 -11.76 5.80
CA VAL A 299 7.91 -12.61 7.00
C VAL A 299 7.99 -11.76 8.27
N GLY A 300 8.94 -10.83 8.33
CA GLY A 300 9.17 -10.05 9.54
C GLY A 300 7.98 -9.16 9.90
N SER A 301 7.39 -8.46 8.93
CA SER A 301 6.24 -7.60 9.19
C SER A 301 5.00 -8.39 9.62
N ILE A 302 4.70 -9.53 8.98
CA ILE A 302 3.54 -10.35 9.35
C ILE A 302 3.75 -10.99 10.73
N LEU A 303 4.97 -11.42 11.08
CA LEU A 303 5.29 -11.89 12.43
C LEU A 303 4.98 -10.82 13.50
N PHE A 304 5.42 -9.58 13.30
CA PHE A 304 5.10 -8.48 14.23
C PHE A 304 3.62 -8.12 14.23
N GLN A 305 2.93 -8.24 13.09
CA GLN A 305 1.47 -8.09 13.01
C GLN A 305 0.75 -9.16 13.86
N ILE A 306 1.15 -10.43 13.79
CA ILE A 306 0.62 -11.52 14.62
C ILE A 306 0.79 -11.21 16.10
N ILE A 307 2.01 -10.82 16.50
CA ILE A 307 2.31 -10.48 17.90
C ILE A 307 1.39 -9.34 18.36
N LEU A 308 1.25 -8.28 17.56
CA LEU A 308 0.39 -7.17 17.91
C LEU A 308 -1.08 -7.60 18.05
N VAL A 309 -1.63 -8.33 17.08
CA VAL A 309 -3.03 -8.79 17.13
C VAL A 309 -3.30 -9.61 18.39
N ILE A 310 -2.39 -10.51 18.76
CA ILE A 310 -2.50 -11.31 20.00
C ILE A 310 -2.47 -10.42 21.25
N VAL A 311 -1.54 -9.46 21.30
CA VAL A 311 -1.42 -8.51 22.41
C VAL A 311 -2.67 -7.64 22.56
N LEU A 312 -3.38 -7.35 21.46
CA LEU A 312 -4.58 -6.52 21.44
C LEU A 312 -5.88 -7.31 21.66
N ILE A 313 -5.86 -8.63 21.83
CA ILE A 313 -7.09 -9.41 22.16
C ILE A 313 -7.81 -8.86 23.40
N PRO A 314 -7.13 -8.51 24.53
CA PRO A 314 -7.80 -7.98 25.71
C PRO A 314 -8.52 -6.64 25.52
N ILE A 315 -8.28 -5.93 24.40
CA ILE A 315 -8.98 -4.67 24.10
C ILE A 315 -10.49 -4.89 23.96
N ASP A 316 -10.95 -6.11 23.64
CA ASP A 316 -12.39 -6.39 23.57
C ASP A 316 -13.10 -6.26 24.94
N ALA A 317 -12.35 -6.14 26.03
CA ALA A 317 -12.89 -5.91 27.37
C ALA A 317 -13.15 -4.44 27.70
N ILE A 318 -12.79 -3.51 26.81
CA ILE A 318 -12.97 -2.07 27.03
C ILE A 318 -14.47 -1.73 26.82
N PRO A 319 -15.20 -1.21 27.83
CA PRO A 319 -16.67 -1.13 27.80
C PRO A 319 -17.31 -0.32 26.65
N TRP A 320 -16.56 0.59 26.03
CA TRP A 320 -17.04 1.44 24.93
C TRP A 320 -16.47 1.03 23.57
N PHE A 321 -15.61 0.01 23.53
CA PHE A 321 -14.90 -0.43 22.33
C PHE A 321 -15.20 -1.90 22.00
N GLY A 322 -15.24 -2.76 23.00
CA GLY A 322 -15.42 -4.20 22.80
C GLY A 322 -16.74 -4.74 23.33
N THR A 323 -16.93 -6.03 23.08
CA THR A 323 -18.15 -6.78 23.45
C THR A 323 -18.00 -7.61 24.72
N SER A 324 -16.78 -7.82 25.20
CA SER A 324 -16.48 -8.70 26.33
C SER A 324 -16.58 -7.98 27.67
N SER A 325 -17.01 -8.70 28.71
CA SER A 325 -17.14 -8.15 30.06
C SER A 325 -15.81 -8.03 30.82
N SER A 326 -14.79 -8.78 30.41
CA SER A 326 -13.46 -8.80 31.01
C SER A 326 -12.40 -9.32 30.03
N ALA A 327 -11.11 -9.11 30.31
CA ALA A 327 -10.02 -9.62 29.47
C ALA A 327 -10.01 -11.16 29.39
N SER A 328 -10.40 -11.84 30.48
CA SER A 328 -10.54 -13.30 30.49
C SER A 328 -11.68 -13.78 29.61
N ASP A 329 -12.78 -13.03 29.58
CA ASP A 329 -13.94 -13.30 28.73
C ASP A 329 -13.57 -13.12 27.24
N ALA A 330 -12.85 -12.04 26.91
CA ALA A 330 -12.30 -11.81 25.57
C ALA A 330 -11.38 -12.95 25.10
N ALA A 331 -10.44 -13.37 25.95
CA ALA A 331 -9.55 -14.49 25.63
C ALA A 331 -10.30 -15.82 25.45
N LYS A 332 -11.34 -16.05 26.25
CA LYS A 332 -12.19 -17.24 26.14
C LYS A 332 -13.02 -17.22 24.85
N GLY A 333 -13.70 -16.11 24.55
CA GLY A 333 -14.48 -15.93 23.31
C GLY A 333 -13.59 -16.05 22.07
N PHE A 334 -12.37 -15.52 22.13
CA PHE A 334 -11.38 -15.72 21.08
C PHE A 334 -11.00 -17.20 20.89
N SER A 335 -10.71 -17.92 21.98
CA SER A 335 -10.37 -19.35 21.92
C SER A 335 -11.52 -20.22 21.40
N GLU A 336 -12.75 -19.93 21.81
CA GLU A 336 -13.96 -20.60 21.31
C GLU A 336 -14.18 -20.32 19.83
N SER A 337 -13.98 -19.07 19.39
CA SER A 337 -14.03 -18.70 17.96
C SER A 337 -13.00 -19.48 17.14
N PHE A 338 -11.78 -19.64 17.66
CA PHE A 338 -10.75 -20.43 17.01
C PHE A 338 -11.16 -21.90 16.89
N LYS A 339 -11.67 -22.51 17.97
CA LYS A 339 -12.18 -23.90 17.94
C LYS A 339 -13.33 -24.07 16.95
N LEU A 340 -14.25 -23.11 16.89
CA LEU A 340 -15.37 -23.12 15.95
C LEU A 340 -14.88 -23.12 14.50
N ILE A 341 -13.91 -22.26 14.16
CA ILE A 341 -13.36 -22.17 12.81
C ILE A 341 -12.72 -23.49 12.38
N PHE A 342 -11.99 -24.16 13.27
CA PHE A 342 -11.34 -25.45 12.99
C PHE A 342 -12.23 -26.67 13.20
N SER A 343 -13.48 -26.50 13.66
CA SER A 343 -14.39 -27.62 13.96
C SER A 343 -14.83 -28.38 12.71
N SER A 344 -14.81 -27.75 11.53
CA SER A 344 -15.21 -28.40 10.28
C SER A 344 -14.48 -27.82 9.07
N TRP A 345 -14.34 -28.64 8.01
CA TRP A 345 -13.84 -28.18 6.71
C TRP A 345 -14.71 -27.07 6.10
N HIS A 346 -16.02 -27.14 6.33
CA HIS A 346 -16.97 -26.15 5.85
C HIS A 346 -16.65 -24.74 6.38
N ASN A 347 -16.24 -24.65 7.64
CA ASN A 347 -15.89 -23.39 8.28
C ASN A 347 -14.54 -22.86 7.77
N ILE A 348 -13.53 -23.71 7.60
CA ILE A 348 -12.16 -23.23 7.29
C ILE A 348 -11.90 -22.96 5.80
N ARG A 349 -12.64 -23.60 4.87
CA ARG A 349 -12.37 -23.48 3.43
C ARG A 349 -12.41 -22.05 2.91
N TYR A 350 -13.33 -21.23 3.45
CA TYR A 350 -13.42 -19.82 3.09
C TYR A 350 -12.24 -19.04 3.66
N GLY A 351 -11.77 -19.38 4.86
CA GLY A 351 -10.54 -18.82 5.43
C GLY A 351 -9.29 -19.11 4.62
N LEU A 352 -9.16 -20.29 4.02
CA LEU A 352 -8.06 -20.59 3.09
C LEU A 352 -8.13 -19.71 1.84
N LEU A 353 -9.33 -19.51 1.28
CA LEU A 353 -9.53 -18.66 0.11
C LEU A 353 -9.30 -17.17 0.42
N THR A 354 -9.75 -16.71 1.58
CA THR A 354 -9.45 -15.37 2.13
C THR A 354 -7.95 -15.18 2.26
N SER A 355 -7.25 -16.14 2.88
CA SER A 355 -5.79 -16.12 3.06
C SER A 355 -5.04 -16.10 1.73
N PHE A 356 -5.51 -16.85 0.73
CA PHE A 356 -4.94 -16.82 -0.61
C PHE A 356 -5.14 -15.47 -1.29
N GLY A 357 -6.34 -14.89 -1.19
CA GLY A 357 -6.61 -13.54 -1.69
C GLY A 357 -5.68 -12.49 -1.06
N THR A 358 -5.55 -12.53 0.27
CA THR A 358 -4.65 -11.64 1.01
C THR A 358 -3.18 -11.88 0.64
N LEU A 359 -2.74 -13.13 0.45
CA LEU A 359 -1.39 -13.47 -0.01
C LEU A 359 -1.06 -12.78 -1.34
N LEU A 360 -1.95 -12.89 -2.34
CA LEU A 360 -1.81 -12.23 -3.64
C LEU A 360 -1.73 -10.71 -3.48
N SER A 361 -2.60 -10.12 -2.65
CA SER A 361 -2.55 -8.69 -2.36
C SER A 361 -1.24 -8.28 -1.69
N PHE A 362 -0.73 -9.02 -0.73
CA PHE A 362 0.53 -8.69 -0.02
C PHE A 362 1.73 -8.73 -0.95
N VAL A 363 1.85 -9.76 -1.79
CA VAL A 363 2.92 -9.83 -2.77
C VAL A 363 2.79 -8.65 -3.74
N GLY A 364 1.61 -8.42 -4.32
CA GLY A 364 1.41 -7.37 -5.32
C GLY A 364 1.64 -5.97 -4.76
N CYS A 365 1.14 -5.69 -3.55
CA CYS A 365 1.39 -4.44 -2.84
C CYS A 365 2.86 -4.26 -2.49
N THR A 366 3.59 -5.31 -2.09
CA THR A 366 5.03 -5.18 -1.80
C THR A 366 5.81 -4.71 -3.04
N TYR A 367 5.49 -5.26 -4.21
CA TYR A 367 6.09 -4.85 -5.48
C TYR A 367 5.65 -3.46 -5.92
N LEU A 368 4.37 -3.11 -5.77
CA LEU A 368 3.88 -1.78 -6.13
C LEU A 368 4.38 -0.70 -5.15
N ASN A 369 4.48 -0.99 -3.86
CA ASN A 369 5.00 -0.09 -2.83
C ASN A 369 6.49 0.19 -3.01
N GLU A 370 7.25 -0.73 -3.61
CA GLU A 370 8.63 -0.47 -4.04
C GLU A 370 8.72 0.63 -5.09
N GLU A 371 7.67 0.87 -5.87
CA GLU A 371 7.65 1.90 -6.90
C GLU A 371 6.95 3.16 -6.38
N SER A 372 5.69 3.00 -5.96
CA SER A 372 4.89 4.06 -5.37
C SER A 372 3.84 3.54 -4.40
N PRO A 373 3.96 3.89 -3.10
CA PRO A 373 2.95 3.59 -2.09
C PRO A 373 1.55 4.08 -2.45
N THR A 374 1.48 5.26 -3.08
CA THR A 374 0.21 5.84 -3.51
C THR A 374 -0.39 5.05 -4.67
N LEU A 375 0.42 4.67 -5.67
CA LEU A 375 -0.06 3.86 -6.80
C LEU A 375 -0.60 2.51 -6.31
N ALA A 376 0.14 1.82 -5.43
CA ALA A 376 -0.32 0.57 -4.81
C ALA A 376 -1.67 0.75 -4.10
N SER A 377 -1.82 1.86 -3.36
CA SER A 377 -3.05 2.21 -2.66
C SER A 377 -4.21 2.50 -3.62
N VAL A 378 -3.96 3.18 -4.75
CA VAL A 378 -4.98 3.41 -5.79
C VAL A 378 -5.42 2.08 -6.40
N VAL A 379 -4.49 1.18 -6.70
CA VAL A 379 -4.80 -0.15 -7.25
C VAL A 379 -5.64 -0.99 -6.27
N LEU A 380 -5.34 -0.91 -4.97
CA LEU A 380 -6.16 -1.51 -3.92
C LEU A 380 -7.61 -1.00 -3.97
N GLN A 381 -7.84 0.30 -4.21
CA GLN A 381 -9.18 0.88 -4.29
C GLN A 381 -9.97 0.45 -5.53
N ILE A 382 -9.29 0.08 -6.62
CA ILE A 382 -9.95 -0.46 -7.83
C ILE A 382 -10.65 -1.80 -7.52
N ALA A 383 -10.14 -2.56 -6.57
CA ALA A 383 -10.66 -3.89 -6.27
C ALA A 383 -12.09 -3.90 -5.74
N GLY A 384 -12.53 -2.87 -5.00
CA GLY A 384 -13.90 -2.77 -4.51
C GLY A 384 -14.91 -2.75 -5.66
N PRO A 385 -14.85 -1.76 -6.56
CA PRO A 385 -15.75 -1.71 -7.71
C PRO A 385 -15.59 -2.91 -8.67
N PHE A 386 -14.39 -3.47 -8.82
CA PHE A 386 -14.22 -4.74 -9.55
C PHE A 386 -14.96 -5.90 -8.89
N THR A 387 -14.92 -6.01 -7.56
CA THR A 387 -15.68 -7.00 -6.81
C THR A 387 -17.17 -6.81 -7.05
N SER A 388 -17.66 -5.56 -7.06
CA SER A 388 -19.05 -5.27 -7.40
C SER A 388 -19.43 -5.73 -8.82
N LEU A 389 -18.54 -5.58 -9.81
CA LEU A 389 -18.76 -6.11 -11.15
C LEU A 389 -18.82 -7.64 -11.17
N VAL A 390 -17.90 -8.30 -10.46
CA VAL A 390 -17.89 -9.77 -10.33
C VAL A 390 -19.20 -10.26 -9.69
N ILE A 391 -19.72 -9.56 -8.69
CA ILE A 391 -21.01 -9.87 -8.07
C ILE A 391 -22.19 -9.68 -9.04
N ILE A 392 -22.15 -8.69 -9.94
CA ILE A 392 -23.16 -8.54 -10.99
C ILE A 392 -23.14 -9.75 -11.95
N VAL A 393 -21.95 -10.20 -12.33
CA VAL A 393 -21.79 -11.37 -13.22
C VAL A 393 -22.19 -12.67 -12.51
N PHE A 394 -21.88 -12.79 -11.23
CA PHE A 394 -22.17 -13.96 -10.40
C PHE A 394 -23.04 -13.58 -9.20
N PRO A 395 -24.36 -13.35 -9.39
CA PRO A 395 -25.25 -12.85 -8.34
C PRO A 395 -25.36 -13.78 -7.12
N GLN A 396 -25.09 -15.08 -7.30
CA GLN A 396 -25.00 -16.07 -6.22
C GLN A 396 -23.87 -15.78 -5.21
N TRP A 397 -22.93 -14.88 -5.54
CA TRP A 397 -21.87 -14.42 -4.63
C TRP A 397 -22.25 -13.17 -3.84
N ASN A 398 -23.47 -12.66 -4.04
CA ASN A 398 -24.01 -11.52 -3.31
C ASN A 398 -24.63 -11.95 -1.96
N VAL A 399 -23.79 -12.35 -1.01
CA VAL A 399 -24.24 -12.89 0.29
C VAL A 399 -25.16 -11.93 1.04
N TYR A 400 -24.90 -10.61 0.96
CA TYR A 400 -25.66 -9.58 1.66
C TYR A 400 -26.74 -8.90 0.79
N GLY A 401 -26.95 -9.36 -0.44
CA GLY A 401 -28.03 -8.86 -1.30
C GLY A 401 -27.88 -7.39 -1.73
N ASP A 402 -26.65 -6.92 -2.01
CA ASP A 402 -26.40 -5.59 -2.57
C ASP A 402 -27.18 -5.39 -3.89
N LYS A 403 -28.10 -4.42 -3.90
CA LYS A 403 -29.01 -4.12 -5.02
C LYS A 403 -28.54 -2.99 -5.93
N ALA A 404 -27.38 -2.40 -5.64
CA ALA A 404 -26.92 -1.20 -6.34
C ALA A 404 -26.90 -1.36 -7.89
N GLU A 405 -27.47 -0.34 -8.55
CA GLU A 405 -27.62 -0.25 -9.99
C GLU A 405 -26.29 -0.51 -10.74
N PRO A 406 -26.24 -1.45 -11.71
CA PRO A 406 -25.02 -1.82 -12.43
C PRO A 406 -24.27 -0.64 -13.08
N GLY A 407 -25.00 0.36 -13.59
CA GLY A 407 -24.42 1.52 -14.27
C GLY A 407 -23.49 2.34 -13.38
N TYR A 408 -23.85 2.54 -12.10
CA TYR A 408 -23.03 3.27 -11.14
C TYR A 408 -21.74 2.52 -10.81
N LYS A 409 -21.82 1.18 -10.66
CA LYS A 409 -20.66 0.30 -10.43
C LYS A 409 -19.68 0.32 -11.60
N VAL A 410 -20.18 0.16 -12.83
CA VAL A 410 -19.37 0.24 -14.07
C VAL A 410 -18.74 1.63 -14.20
N GLY A 411 -19.51 2.70 -14.00
CA GLY A 411 -19.02 4.07 -14.06
C GLY A 411 -17.88 4.33 -13.05
N GLY A 412 -18.02 3.84 -11.82
CA GLY A 412 -16.97 3.95 -10.81
C GLY A 412 -15.67 3.22 -11.19
N VAL A 413 -15.76 1.99 -11.71
CA VAL A 413 -14.60 1.25 -12.22
C VAL A 413 -13.88 2.03 -13.31
N VAL A 414 -14.62 2.57 -14.29
CA VAL A 414 -14.05 3.36 -15.37
C VAL A 414 -13.35 4.61 -14.83
N LEU A 415 -13.98 5.34 -13.91
CA LEU A 415 -13.39 6.53 -13.30
C LEU A 415 -12.12 6.20 -12.51
N LEU A 416 -12.11 5.11 -11.74
CA LEU A 416 -10.92 4.69 -10.99
C LEU A 416 -9.79 4.21 -11.91
N PHE A 417 -10.11 3.55 -13.02
CA PHE A 417 -9.12 3.16 -14.00
C PHE A 417 -8.48 4.39 -14.66
N VAL A 418 -9.28 5.39 -15.04
CA VAL A 418 -8.78 6.66 -15.57
C VAL A 418 -7.98 7.41 -14.50
N ALA A 419 -8.42 7.42 -13.24
CA ALA A 419 -7.69 8.03 -12.13
C ALA A 419 -6.30 7.39 -11.97
N ALA A 420 -6.22 6.07 -11.91
CA ALA A 420 -4.96 5.33 -11.79
C ALA A 420 -4.03 5.59 -12.98
N PHE A 421 -4.59 5.62 -14.20
CA PHE A 421 -3.83 5.94 -15.40
C PHE A 421 -3.26 7.37 -15.34
N LEU A 422 -4.08 8.38 -15.04
CA LEU A 422 -3.61 9.76 -14.93
C LEU A 422 -2.59 9.95 -13.80
N TYR A 423 -2.78 9.26 -12.68
CA TYR A 423 -1.83 9.27 -11.57
C TYR A 423 -0.47 8.69 -12.01
N HIS A 424 -0.49 7.55 -12.70
CA HIS A 424 0.73 6.95 -13.24
C HIS A 424 1.42 7.86 -14.27
N MET A 425 0.67 8.53 -15.14
CA MET A 425 1.24 9.51 -16.08
C MET A 425 1.89 10.68 -15.36
N TRP A 426 1.23 11.24 -14.35
CA TRP A 426 1.81 12.28 -13.49
C TRP A 426 3.12 11.79 -12.85
N GLU A 427 3.11 10.56 -12.31
CA GLU A 427 4.24 9.96 -11.64
C GLU A 427 5.47 9.91 -12.57
N GLN A 428 5.31 9.36 -13.77
CA GLN A 428 6.38 9.25 -14.76
C GLN A 428 6.92 10.63 -15.18
N ILE A 429 6.03 11.56 -15.51
CA ILE A 429 6.42 12.92 -15.96
C ILE A 429 7.12 13.68 -14.84
N SER A 430 6.59 13.60 -13.61
CA SER A 430 7.17 14.31 -12.46
C SER A 430 8.57 13.79 -12.13
N LEU A 431 8.78 12.47 -12.22
CA LEU A 431 10.07 11.84 -12.01
C LEU A 431 11.07 12.22 -13.11
N GLN A 432 10.65 12.21 -14.38
CA GLN A 432 11.51 12.61 -15.49
C GLN A 432 11.91 14.08 -15.40
N LYS A 433 10.98 14.98 -15.06
CA LYS A 433 11.27 16.40 -14.80
C LYS A 433 12.28 16.55 -13.66
N LEU A 434 12.14 15.75 -12.59
CA LEU A 434 13.09 15.75 -11.48
C LEU A 434 14.48 15.30 -11.93
N LEU A 435 14.57 14.20 -12.67
CA LEU A 435 15.84 13.69 -13.20
C LEU A 435 16.53 14.69 -14.11
N ASN A 436 15.80 15.34 -15.02
CA ASN A 436 16.37 16.33 -15.93
C ASN A 436 16.98 17.51 -15.16
N ARG A 437 16.31 18.01 -14.11
CA ARG A 437 16.84 19.08 -13.24
C ARG A 437 18.12 18.67 -12.51
N VAL A 438 18.30 17.40 -12.21
CA VAL A 438 19.50 16.88 -11.54
C VAL A 438 20.67 16.76 -12.52
N HIS A 439 20.42 16.44 -13.80
CA HIS A 439 21.46 16.30 -14.83
C HIS A 439 21.89 17.64 -15.48
N GLU A 440 21.05 18.68 -15.45
CA GLU A 440 21.36 20.00 -16.03
C GLU A 440 22.69 20.60 -15.53
N PRO A 441 23.00 20.61 -14.22
CA PRO A 441 24.28 21.14 -13.71
C PRO A 441 25.50 20.35 -14.20
N GLU A 442 25.41 19.02 -14.30
CA GLU A 442 26.52 18.18 -14.77
C GLU A 442 26.84 18.44 -16.24
N ARG A 443 25.79 18.65 -17.06
CA ARG A 443 25.96 19.02 -18.47
C ARG A 443 26.60 20.39 -18.63
N GLN A 444 26.17 21.38 -17.84
CA GLN A 444 26.76 22.72 -17.84
C GLN A 444 28.25 22.68 -17.46
N MET A 445 28.61 21.92 -16.42
CA MET A 445 30.02 21.75 -16.02
C MET A 445 30.86 21.03 -17.09
N THR A 446 30.30 20.05 -17.79
CA THR A 446 31.01 19.32 -18.84
C THR A 446 31.21 20.18 -20.09
N GLU A 447 30.21 21.00 -20.45
CA GLU A 447 30.30 21.95 -21.57
C GLU A 447 31.30 23.08 -21.28
N GLU A 448 31.37 23.57 -20.04
CA GLU A 448 32.36 24.58 -19.63
C GLU A 448 33.78 24.02 -19.53
N ALA A 449 33.94 22.73 -19.20
CA ALA A 449 35.24 22.07 -19.10
C ALA A 449 35.82 21.60 -20.44
N SER A 450 35.04 21.62 -21.53
CA SER A 450 35.55 21.27 -22.87
C SER A 450 36.42 22.42 -23.41
N PRO A 451 37.75 22.23 -23.57
CA PRO A 451 38.60 23.28 -24.12
C PRO A 451 38.17 23.62 -25.55
N LYS A 452 38.04 24.92 -25.83
CA LYS A 452 37.73 25.46 -27.15
C LYS A 452 38.90 25.34 -28.12
#